data_AF-A0A1H6B4Y6-F1
#
_entry.id   AF-A0A1H6B4Y6-F1
#
_cell.length_a   1.000
_cell.length_b   1.000
_cell.length_c   1.000
_cell.angle_alpha   90.00
_cell.angle_beta   90.00
_cell.angle_gamma   90.00
#
_symmetry.space_group_name_H-M   'P 1'
#
loop_
_entity.id
_entity.type
_entity.pdbx_description
1 polymer ?
#
loop_
_entity_poly.entity_id
_entity_poly.type
_entity_poly.pdbx_seq_one_letter_code
_entity_poly.pdbx_strand_id
1 'polypeptide(L)'
;MSAAEEDRPEAYEDLMARADEARVEGKLRLALALYRKAADLDLVAGAETRCSVRAMRFAAEMQALTGNAEDASANARAVVRFYLLHNADPRELAAAWRTLALAEESRKSIDGEWESRRAWINMRELNARIGDEAAMREADAHLERLPEDPQP
;
A
#
# COMPACT_ATOMS: atom_id res chain seq x y z
N MET A 1 17.74 -16.38 12.47
CA MET A 1 16.70 -15.34 12.64
C MET A 1 17.42 -14.08 13.09
N SER A 2 17.28 -12.98 12.35
CA SER A 2 17.99 -11.72 12.62
C SER A 2 17.22 -10.95 13.69
N ALA A 3 17.93 -10.34 14.65
CA ALA A 3 17.42 -9.63 15.84
C ALA A 3 16.55 -8.38 15.56
N ALA A 4 16.02 -8.22 14.35
CA ALA A 4 15.14 -7.13 13.95
C ALA A 4 13.64 -7.51 13.96
N GLU A 5 13.29 -8.74 14.36
CA GLU A 5 11.90 -9.23 14.41
C GLU A 5 11.27 -9.16 15.81
N GLU A 6 12.02 -8.77 16.85
CA GLU A 6 11.73 -9.19 18.23
C GLU A 6 11.32 -8.10 19.24
N ASP A 7 10.93 -6.90 18.79
CA ASP A 7 10.28 -5.95 19.69
C ASP A 7 9.21 -5.15 18.93
N ARG A 8 8.06 -5.79 18.65
CA ARG A 8 6.87 -5.06 18.20
C ARG A 8 6.28 -4.37 19.42
N PRO A 9 6.22 -3.03 19.47
CA PRO A 9 5.59 -2.38 20.61
C PRO A 9 4.14 -2.84 20.70
N GLU A 10 3.64 -3.25 21.87
CA GLU A 10 2.23 -3.59 22.07
C GLU A 10 1.30 -2.47 21.55
N ALA A 11 1.78 -1.22 21.64
CA ALA A 11 1.13 -0.04 21.09
C ALA A 11 0.95 -0.09 19.56
N TYR A 12 1.87 -0.69 18.80
CA TYR A 12 1.73 -0.85 17.35
C TYR A 12 0.58 -1.81 17.02
N GLU A 13 0.55 -2.99 17.65
CA GLU A 13 -0.48 -4.00 17.37
C GLU A 13 -1.87 -3.51 17.81
N ASP A 14 -1.99 -2.79 18.94
CA ASP A 14 -3.24 -2.14 19.35
C ASP A 14 -3.73 -1.13 18.29
N LEU A 15 -2.83 -0.26 17.81
CA LEU A 15 -3.19 0.74 16.80
C LEU A 15 -3.59 0.09 15.48
N MET A 16 -2.88 -0.95 15.04
CA MET A 16 -3.19 -1.68 13.82
C MET A 16 -4.55 -2.38 13.93
N ALA A 17 -4.84 -3.06 15.04
CA ALA A 17 -6.11 -3.74 15.26
C ALA A 17 -7.30 -2.75 15.24
N ARG A 18 -7.17 -1.62 15.93
CA ARG A 18 -8.19 -0.57 15.94
C ARG A 18 -8.34 0.12 14.59
N ALA A 19 -7.25 0.27 13.85
CA ALA A 19 -7.28 0.81 12.49
C ALA A 19 -8.02 -0.13 11.54
N ASP A 20 -7.78 -1.44 11.65
CA ASP A 20 -8.48 -2.47 10.87
C ASP A 20 -9.97 -2.51 11.22
N GLU A 21 -10.35 -2.44 12.49
CA GLU A 21 -11.75 -2.34 12.91
C GLU A 21 -12.42 -1.10 12.31
N ALA A 22 -11.80 0.08 12.46
CA ALA A 22 -12.31 1.32 11.88
C ALA A 22 -12.44 1.23 10.35
N ARG A 23 -11.51 0.55 9.67
CA ARG A 23 -11.55 0.33 8.22
C ARG A 23 -12.72 -0.56 7.83
N VAL A 24 -12.93 -1.68 8.52
CA VAL A 24 -14.06 -2.61 8.28
C VAL A 24 -15.40 -1.93 8.51
N GLU A 25 -15.50 -1.05 9.52
CA GLU A 25 -16.69 -0.25 9.81
C GLU A 25 -16.89 0.95 8.85
N GLY A 26 -15.99 1.15 7.87
CA GLY A 26 -16.07 2.26 6.92
C GLY A 26 -15.70 3.63 7.50
N LYS A 27 -15.13 3.68 8.70
CA LYS A 27 -14.65 4.91 9.36
C LYS A 27 -13.26 5.29 8.82
N LEU A 28 -13.16 5.53 7.51
CA LEU A 28 -11.89 5.66 6.78
C LEU A 28 -10.95 6.75 7.32
N ARG A 29 -11.50 7.88 7.78
CA ARG A 29 -10.68 8.96 8.39
C ARG A 29 -10.07 8.54 9.73
N LEU A 30 -10.80 7.76 10.53
CA LEU A 30 -10.30 7.21 11.78
C LEU A 30 -9.23 6.14 11.52
N ALA A 31 -9.50 5.23 10.57
CA ALA A 31 -8.53 4.22 10.14
C ALA A 31 -7.21 4.87 9.68
N LEU A 32 -7.30 5.90 8.82
CA LEU A 32 -6.15 6.68 8.37
C LEU A 32 -5.35 7.26 9.54
N ALA A 33 -6.03 7.92 10.50
CA ALA A 33 -5.35 8.52 11.64
C ALA A 33 -4.62 7.47 12.50
N LEU A 34 -5.22 6.29 12.67
CA LEU A 34 -4.63 5.20 13.46
C LEU A 34 -3.44 4.54 12.73
N TYR A 35 -3.55 4.25 11.43
CA TYR A 35 -2.43 3.71 10.64
C TYR A 35 -1.25 4.69 10.59
N ARG A 36 -1.50 5.99 10.45
CA ARG A 36 -0.43 7.01 10.52
C ARG A 36 0.27 6.98 11.87
N LYS A 37 -0.50 6.94 12.96
CA LYS A 37 0.06 6.86 14.31
C LYS A 37 0.90 5.59 14.50
N ALA A 38 0.47 4.45 13.93
CA ALA A 38 1.23 3.21 13.97
C ALA A 38 2.53 3.31 13.15
N ALA A 39 2.50 3.95 11.98
CA ALA A 39 3.68 4.20 11.16
C ALA A 39 4.71 5.09 11.87
N ASP A 40 4.25 6.10 12.61
CA ASP A 40 5.11 7.06 13.30
C ASP A 40 5.87 6.45 14.50
N LEU A 41 5.40 5.33 15.07
CA LEU A 41 6.01 4.73 16.27
C LEU A 41 7.50 4.38 16.07
N ASP A 42 7.86 3.86 14.89
CA ASP A 42 9.24 3.43 14.62
C ASP A 42 10.06 4.50 13.89
N LEU A 43 9.40 5.45 13.21
CA LEU A 43 10.08 6.60 12.59
C LEU A 43 10.72 7.50 13.64
N VAL A 44 10.13 7.62 14.82
CA VAL A 44 10.69 8.37 15.97
C VAL A 44 11.99 7.73 16.47
N ALA A 45 12.21 6.43 16.25
CA ALA A 45 13.45 5.73 16.59
C ALA A 45 14.52 5.80 15.48
N GLY A 46 14.23 6.47 14.35
CA GLY A 46 15.15 6.61 13.22
C GLY A 46 15.31 5.34 12.37
N ALA A 47 14.40 4.37 12.50
CA ALA A 47 14.44 3.12 11.75
C ALA A 47 13.13 2.90 10.97
N GLU A 48 13.22 2.76 9.65
CA GLU A 48 12.13 2.19 8.84
C GLU A 48 12.09 0.68 9.09
N THR A 49 11.14 0.24 9.90
CA THR A 49 10.92 -1.18 10.18
C THR A 49 9.89 -1.74 9.18
N ARG A 50 9.82 -3.08 9.07
CA ARG A 50 8.74 -3.72 8.29
C ARG A 50 7.34 -3.38 8.85
N CYS A 51 7.22 -3.14 10.15
CA CYS A 51 5.97 -2.79 10.84
C CYS A 51 5.52 -1.38 10.43
N SER A 52 6.38 -0.37 10.55
CA SER A 52 6.03 0.99 10.14
C SER A 52 5.72 1.08 8.65
N VAL A 53 6.46 0.37 7.79
CA VAL A 53 6.18 0.33 6.34
C VAL A 53 4.84 -0.33 6.04
N ARG A 54 4.46 -1.38 6.77
CA ARG A 54 3.13 -2.00 6.63
C ARG A 54 2.02 -1.03 7.05
N ALA A 55 2.18 -0.30 8.15
CA ALA A 55 1.21 0.72 8.55
C ALA A 55 1.13 1.87 7.54
N MET A 56 2.27 2.31 6.98
CA MET A 56 2.31 3.31 5.89
C MET A 56 1.55 2.84 4.65
N ARG A 57 1.65 1.56 4.28
CA ARG A 57 0.86 0.99 3.17
C ARG A 57 -0.63 1.19 3.38
N PHE A 58 -1.15 0.83 4.56
CA PHE A 58 -2.57 0.99 4.85
C PHE A 58 -2.98 2.46 4.97
N ALA A 59 -2.12 3.32 5.51
CA ALA A 59 -2.36 4.76 5.52
C ALA A 59 -2.50 5.31 4.08
N ALA A 60 -1.60 4.91 3.16
CA ALA A 60 -1.67 5.30 1.76
C ALA A 60 -2.96 4.82 1.07
N GLU A 61 -3.39 3.59 1.34
CA GLU A 61 -4.66 3.07 0.84
C GLU A 61 -5.85 3.92 1.34
N MET A 62 -5.88 4.26 2.63
CA MET A 62 -6.94 5.11 3.18
C MET A 62 -6.88 6.54 2.62
N GLN A 63 -5.68 7.09 2.35
CA GLN A 63 -5.51 8.40 1.71
C GLN A 63 -6.09 8.40 0.28
N ALA A 64 -5.83 7.35 -0.51
CA ALA A 64 -6.39 7.20 -1.85
C ALA A 64 -7.93 7.16 -1.81
N LEU A 65 -8.50 6.39 -0.87
CA LEU A 65 -9.95 6.28 -0.70
C LEU A 65 -10.63 7.55 -0.17
N THR A 66 -9.89 8.41 0.55
CA THR A 66 -10.43 9.64 1.15
C THR A 66 -10.12 10.91 0.36
N GLY A 67 -9.49 10.77 -0.83
CA GLY A 67 -9.26 11.86 -1.78
C GLY A 67 -7.96 12.64 -1.58
N ASN A 68 -6.99 12.10 -0.84
CA ASN A 68 -5.66 12.69 -0.70
C ASN A 68 -4.65 11.95 -1.60
N ALA A 69 -4.80 12.15 -2.90
CA ALA A 69 -4.16 11.34 -3.93
C ALA A 69 -2.63 11.56 -4.04
N GLU A 70 -2.14 12.78 -3.84
CA GLU A 70 -0.72 13.11 -3.90
C GLU A 70 0.06 12.46 -2.74
N ASP A 71 -0.43 12.61 -1.50
CA ASP A 71 0.20 11.96 -0.34
C ASP A 71 0.10 10.44 -0.44
N ALA A 72 -1.03 9.91 -0.92
CA ALA A 72 -1.20 8.48 -1.15
C ALA A 72 -0.14 7.93 -2.12
N SER A 73 0.07 8.61 -3.25
CA SER A 73 1.05 8.21 -4.26
C SER A 73 2.47 8.26 -3.71
N ALA A 74 2.85 9.36 -3.07
CA ALA A 74 4.19 9.51 -2.49
C ALA A 74 4.49 8.40 -1.47
N ASN A 75 3.56 8.13 -0.56
CA ASN A 75 3.70 7.09 0.45
C ASN A 75 3.73 5.68 -0.16
N ALA A 76 2.83 5.39 -1.11
CA ALA A 76 2.79 4.08 -1.76
C ALA A 76 4.08 3.79 -2.55
N ARG A 77 4.68 4.79 -3.21
CA ARG A 77 5.97 4.65 -3.89
C ARG A 77 7.11 4.35 -2.91
N ALA A 78 7.12 5.00 -1.75
CA ALA A 78 8.11 4.74 -0.71
C ALA A 78 7.99 3.29 -0.19
N VAL A 79 6.77 2.83 0.08
CA VAL A 79 6.49 1.45 0.50
C VAL A 79 6.97 0.43 -0.53
N VAL A 80 6.63 0.61 -1.81
CA VAL A 80 7.07 -0.27 -2.90
C VAL A 80 8.60 -0.32 -2.97
N ARG A 81 9.26 0.84 -2.92
CA ARG A 81 10.73 0.92 -2.95
C ARG A 81 11.35 0.15 -1.79
N PHE A 82 10.82 0.31 -0.58
CA PHE A 82 11.28 -0.41 0.60
C PHE A 82 11.13 -1.92 0.43
N TYR A 83 9.96 -2.40 0.01
CA TYR A 83 9.72 -3.84 -0.16
C TYR A 83 10.58 -4.47 -1.25
N LEU A 84 10.88 -3.74 -2.34
CA LEU A 84 11.85 -4.18 -3.34
C LEU A 84 13.27 -4.27 -2.76
N LEU A 85 13.72 -3.24 -2.05
CA LEU A 85 15.08 -3.19 -1.48
C LEU A 85 15.32 -4.28 -0.43
N HIS A 86 14.29 -4.60 0.36
CA HIS A 86 14.37 -5.53 1.47
C HIS A 86 13.82 -6.93 1.17
N ASN A 87 13.62 -7.26 -0.11
CA ASN A 87 13.11 -8.55 -0.59
C ASN A 87 11.93 -9.05 0.25
N ALA A 88 10.89 -8.21 0.35
CA ALA A 88 9.70 -8.54 1.12
C ALA A 88 9.00 -9.80 0.58
N ASP A 89 8.14 -10.39 1.41
CA ASP A 89 7.25 -11.46 0.98
C ASP A 89 6.47 -11.02 -0.29
N PRO A 90 6.36 -11.87 -1.32
CA PRO A 90 5.68 -11.52 -2.56
C PRO A 90 4.25 -11.01 -2.36
N ARG A 91 3.53 -11.48 -1.33
CA ARG A 91 2.16 -11.02 -1.02
C ARG A 91 2.16 -9.58 -0.52
N GLU A 92 3.10 -9.21 0.34
CA GLU A 92 3.22 -7.82 0.83
C GLU A 92 3.64 -6.89 -0.31
N LEU A 93 4.55 -7.34 -1.18
CA LEU A 93 4.94 -6.57 -2.36
C LEU A 93 3.76 -6.39 -3.34
N ALA A 94 2.98 -7.44 -3.59
CA ALA A 94 1.78 -7.36 -4.43
C ALA A 94 0.74 -6.40 -3.85
N ALA A 95 0.53 -6.43 -2.53
CA ALA A 95 -0.37 -5.50 -1.85
C ALA A 95 0.12 -4.04 -1.91
N ALA A 96 1.43 -3.80 -1.86
CA ALA A 96 2.01 -2.48 -2.06
C ALA A 96 1.81 -1.97 -3.49
N TRP A 97 1.99 -2.81 -4.50
CA TRP A 97 1.69 -2.46 -5.89
C TRP A 97 0.21 -2.14 -6.10
N ARG A 98 -0.70 -2.93 -5.53
CA ARG A 98 -2.13 -2.63 -5.53
C ARG A 98 -2.42 -1.24 -4.94
N THR A 99 -1.81 -0.93 -3.80
CA THR A 99 -1.97 0.37 -3.12
C THR A 99 -1.48 1.52 -4.00
N LEU A 100 -0.32 1.37 -4.63
CA LEU A 100 0.22 2.37 -5.55
C LEU A 100 -0.70 2.56 -6.76
N ALA A 101 -1.22 1.48 -7.34
CA ALA A 101 -2.11 1.56 -8.49
C ALA A 101 -3.38 2.38 -8.17
N LEU A 102 -4.02 2.07 -7.03
CA LEU A 102 -5.19 2.82 -6.55
C LEU A 102 -4.87 4.30 -6.26
N ALA A 103 -3.70 4.57 -5.66
CA ALA A 103 -3.27 5.94 -5.39
C ALA A 103 -3.09 6.74 -6.68
N GLU A 104 -2.44 6.17 -7.70
CA GLU A 104 -2.23 6.84 -8.98
C GLU A 104 -3.53 7.03 -9.78
N GLU A 105 -4.45 6.06 -9.76
CA GLU A 105 -5.80 6.26 -10.31
C GLU A 105 -6.53 7.43 -9.66
N SER A 106 -6.38 7.58 -8.33
CA SER A 106 -7.05 8.65 -7.58
C SER A 106 -6.53 10.05 -7.94
N ARG A 107 -5.31 10.16 -8.49
CA ARG A 107 -4.71 11.44 -8.91
C ARG A 107 -5.32 12.00 -10.19
N LYS A 108 -5.89 11.13 -11.05
CA LYS A 108 -6.52 11.52 -12.33
C LYS A 108 -5.62 12.40 -13.20
N SER A 109 -4.32 12.10 -13.20
CA SER A 109 -3.33 12.72 -14.08
C SER A 109 -2.87 11.72 -15.13
N ILE A 110 -2.40 12.22 -16.27
CA ILE A 110 -1.82 11.39 -17.34
C ILE A 110 -0.66 10.54 -16.81
N ASP A 111 0.27 11.16 -16.06
CA ASP A 111 1.37 10.45 -15.41
C ASP A 111 0.85 9.37 -14.45
N GLY A 112 -0.26 9.64 -13.76
CA GLY A 112 -0.93 8.70 -12.86
C GLY A 112 -1.58 7.53 -13.59
N GLU A 113 -2.08 7.71 -14.81
CA GLU A 113 -2.63 6.61 -15.62
C GLU A 113 -1.54 5.62 -16.04
N TRP A 114 -0.39 6.11 -16.53
CA TRP A 114 0.74 5.25 -16.89
C TRP A 114 1.29 4.50 -15.67
N GLU A 115 1.46 5.20 -14.56
CA GLU A 115 1.96 4.64 -13.31
C GLU A 115 1.01 3.61 -12.70
N SER A 116 -0.29 3.91 -12.72
CA SER A 116 -1.32 2.96 -12.30
C SER A 116 -1.28 1.69 -13.13
N ARG A 117 -1.25 1.80 -14.46
CA ARG A 117 -1.20 0.65 -15.37
C ARG A 117 0.01 -0.24 -15.05
N ARG A 118 1.19 0.37 -14.90
CA ARG A 118 2.42 -0.35 -14.54
C ARG A 118 2.28 -1.06 -13.19
N ALA A 119 1.72 -0.38 -12.19
CA ALA A 119 1.52 -0.95 -10.87
C ALA A 119 0.54 -2.13 -10.88
N TRP A 120 -0.56 -2.05 -11.65
CA TRP A 120 -1.49 -3.17 -11.83
C TRP A 120 -0.86 -4.37 -12.53
N ILE A 121 -0.02 -4.16 -13.56
CA ILE A 121 0.72 -5.24 -14.22
C ILE A 121 1.64 -5.95 -13.20
N ASN A 122 2.42 -5.18 -12.44
CA ASN A 122 3.33 -5.74 -11.42
C ASN A 122 2.57 -6.53 -10.35
N MET A 123 1.44 -5.98 -9.88
CA MET A 123 0.56 -6.63 -8.91
C MET A 123 0.01 -7.96 -9.46
N ARG A 124 -0.47 -7.96 -10.71
CA ARG A 124 -0.99 -9.14 -11.39
C ARG A 124 0.05 -10.24 -11.55
N GLU A 125 1.25 -9.88 -12.04
CA GLU A 125 2.35 -10.84 -12.24
C GLU A 125 2.79 -11.50 -10.94
N LEU A 126 2.87 -10.74 -9.84
CA LEU A 126 3.17 -11.30 -8.53
C LEU A 126 2.06 -12.25 -8.07
N ASN A 127 0.79 -11.86 -8.20
CA ASN A 127 -0.32 -12.71 -7.80
C ASN A 127 -0.45 -13.97 -8.65
N ALA A 128 -0.06 -13.95 -9.93
CA ALA A 128 0.06 -15.15 -10.75
C ALA A 128 1.09 -16.15 -10.20
N ARG A 129 2.22 -15.65 -9.67
CA ARG A 129 3.26 -16.49 -9.03
C ARG A 129 2.81 -17.05 -7.67
N ILE A 130 1.96 -16.30 -6.95
CA ILE A 130 1.43 -16.68 -5.64
C ILE A 130 0.22 -17.62 -5.77
N GLY A 131 -0.47 -17.59 -6.91
CA GLY A 131 -1.70 -18.36 -7.15
C GLY A 131 -2.96 -17.67 -6.63
N ASP A 132 -2.97 -16.34 -6.51
CA ASP A 132 -4.16 -15.58 -6.07
C ASP A 132 -4.99 -15.13 -7.27
N GLU A 133 -5.92 -15.98 -7.70
CA GLU A 133 -6.78 -15.70 -8.85
C GLU A 133 -7.73 -14.52 -8.64
N ALA A 134 -8.17 -14.26 -7.40
CA ALA A 134 -9.07 -13.16 -7.12
C ALA A 134 -8.35 -11.82 -7.35
N ALA A 135 -7.11 -11.72 -6.85
CA ALA A 135 -6.26 -10.55 -7.05
C ALA A 135 -5.89 -10.35 -8.53
N MET A 136 -5.63 -11.42 -9.29
CA MET A 136 -5.40 -11.30 -10.74
C MET A 136 -6.63 -10.73 -11.46
N ARG A 137 -7.84 -11.22 -11.15
CA ARG A 137 -9.09 -10.71 -11.74
C ARG A 137 -9.35 -9.25 -11.40
N GLU A 138 -9.00 -8.83 -10.18
CA GLU A 138 -9.06 -7.42 -9.80
C GLU A 138 -8.16 -6.57 -10.71
N ALA A 139 -6.89 -6.97 -10.87
CA ALA A 139 -5.95 -6.23 -11.72
C ALA A 139 -6.42 -6.18 -13.18
N ASP A 140 -6.90 -7.31 -13.73
CA ASP A 140 -7.44 -7.37 -15.10
C ASP A 140 -8.61 -6.39 -15.28
N ALA A 141 -9.55 -6.36 -14.34
CA ALA A 141 -10.68 -5.44 -14.39
C ALA A 141 -10.27 -3.96 -14.34
N HIS A 142 -9.15 -3.61 -13.70
CA HIS A 142 -8.61 -2.25 -13.71
C HIS A 142 -7.87 -1.94 -15.01
N LEU A 143 -7.05 -2.88 -15.50
CA LEU A 143 -6.28 -2.72 -16.74
C LEU A 143 -7.17 -2.56 -17.98
N GLU A 144 -8.33 -3.21 -18.01
CA GLU A 144 -9.34 -3.07 -19.07
C GLU A 144 -9.99 -1.68 -19.10
N ARG A 145 -10.02 -0.98 -17.95
CA ARG A 145 -10.58 0.37 -17.83
C ARG A 145 -9.57 1.47 -18.16
N LEU A 146 -8.27 1.17 -18.03
CA LEU A 146 -7.20 2.10 -18.34
C LEU A 146 -6.89 2.11 -19.84
N PRO A 147 -6.59 3.27 -20.44
CA PRO A 147 -6.18 3.34 -21.84
C PRO A 147 -4.94 2.48 -22.09
N GLU A 148 -4.87 1.84 -23.26
CA GLU A 148 -3.74 0.98 -23.64
C GLU A 148 -2.44 1.77 -23.81
N ASP A 149 -2.54 3.05 -24.18
CA ASP A 149 -1.42 3.92 -24.53
C ASP A 149 -1.62 5.32 -23.93
N PRO A 150 -1.43 5.49 -22.60
CA PRO A 150 -1.54 6.81 -21.96
C PRO A 150 -0.42 7.71 -22.52
N GLN A 151 -0.79 8.68 -23.36
CA GLN A 151 0.14 9.65 -23.97
C GLN A 151 0.51 10.71 -22.92
N PRO A 152 1.81 11.01 -22.68
CA PRO A 152 2.27 12.06 -21.76
C PRO A 152 1.82 13.47 -22.15
#